data_AF-A0A7K1KNP1-F1
#
_entry.id   AF-A0A7K1KNP1-F1
#
_cell.length_a   1.000
_cell.length_b   1.000
_cell.length_c   1.000
_cell.angle_alpha   90.00
_cell.angle_beta   90.00
_cell.angle_gamma   90.00
#
_symmetry.space_group_name_H-M   'P 1'
#
loop_
_entity.id
_entity.type
_entity.pdbx_description
1 polymer ?
#
loop_
_entity_poly.entity_id
_entity_poly.type
_entity_poly.pdbx_seq_one_letter_code
_entity_poly.pdbx_strand_id
1 'polypeptide(L)'
;MRRPPLLPRLMTALAAILLAAPLLAGCATQWQNPDIKDSHEAKVRFDQDSRACDVIAGEQYPLDKNRQYKVYSQCMNDRGWLIRDGEYRFNTRTPKD
;
A
#
# COMPACT_ATOMS: atom_id res chain seq x y z
N MET A 1 -11.93 -53.36 24.14
CA MET A 1 -11.05 -52.28 23.62
C MET A 1 -11.92 -51.27 22.88
N ARG A 2 -12.12 -50.05 23.41
CA ARG A 2 -12.92 -48.98 22.76
C ARG A 2 -11.96 -48.07 21.98
N ARG A 3 -12.14 -47.95 20.66
CA ARG A 3 -11.37 -47.02 19.82
C ARG A 3 -11.88 -45.58 20.05
N PRO A 4 -11.01 -44.58 20.24
CA PRO A 4 -11.44 -43.20 20.40
C PRO A 4 -11.96 -42.65 19.06
N PRO A 5 -12.96 -41.74 19.08
CA PRO A 5 -13.46 -41.11 17.87
C PRO A 5 -12.41 -40.16 17.29
N LEU A 6 -12.02 -40.38 16.03
CA LEU A 6 -11.03 -39.57 15.28
C LEU A 6 -11.62 -38.26 14.72
N LEU A 7 -12.95 -38.14 14.70
CA LEU A 7 -13.69 -37.02 14.11
C LEU A 7 -13.48 -35.63 14.74
N PRO A 8 -13.37 -35.46 16.08
CA PRO A 8 -13.27 -34.12 16.67
C PRO A 8 -11.90 -33.45 16.48
N ARG A 9 -10.87 -34.22 16.06
CA ARG A 9 -9.52 -33.70 15.80
C ARG A 9 -9.34 -33.13 14.39
N LEU A 10 -10.10 -33.62 13.41
CA LEU A 10 -10.03 -33.11 12.04
C LEU A 10 -10.73 -31.74 11.90
N MET A 11 -11.84 -31.54 12.60
CA MET A 11 -12.61 -30.29 12.50
C MET A 11 -11.89 -29.10 13.16
N THR A 12 -11.15 -29.33 14.24
CA THR A 12 -10.33 -28.29 14.90
C THR A 12 -9.11 -27.90 14.06
N ALA A 13 -8.49 -28.85 13.36
CA ALA A 13 -7.39 -28.56 12.44
C ALA A 13 -7.84 -27.71 11.24
N LEU A 14 -9.02 -27.99 10.67
CA LEU A 14 -9.60 -27.21 9.58
C LEU A 14 -9.97 -25.78 9.99
N ALA A 15 -10.52 -25.61 11.19
CA ALA A 15 -10.84 -24.28 11.73
C ALA A 15 -9.58 -23.41 11.92
N ALA A 16 -8.47 -24.00 12.39
CA ALA A 16 -7.20 -23.28 12.58
C ALA A 16 -6.58 -22.80 11.25
N ILE A 17 -6.74 -23.56 10.16
CA ILE A 17 -6.22 -23.19 8.83
C ILE A 17 -7.04 -22.05 8.22
N LEU A 18 -8.37 -22.06 8.38
CA LEU A 18 -9.26 -21.00 7.86
C LEU A 18 -9.03 -19.63 8.53
N LEU A 19 -8.60 -19.62 9.80
CA LEU A 19 -8.27 -18.39 10.54
C LEU A 19 -6.89 -17.80 10.19
N ALA A 20 -5.99 -18.58 9.59
CA ALA A 20 -4.65 -18.13 9.21
C ALA A 20 -4.58 -17.49 7.81
N ALA A 21 -5.56 -17.77 6.94
CA ALA A 21 -5.62 -17.26 5.57
C ALA A 21 -5.64 -15.71 5.44
N PRO A 22 -6.35 -14.92 6.28
CA PRO A 22 -6.37 -13.47 6.13
C PRO A 22 -5.07 -12.78 6.53
N LEU A 23 -4.19 -13.44 7.29
CA LEU A 23 -2.87 -12.90 7.67
C LEU A 23 -1.88 -12.86 6.50
N LEU A 24 -2.18 -13.55 5.39
CA LEU A 24 -1.38 -13.56 4.16
C LEU A 24 -1.89 -12.57 3.11
N ALA A 25 -2.93 -11.79 3.42
CA ALA A 25 -3.27 -10.62 2.62
C ALA A 25 -2.15 -9.59 2.81
N GLY A 26 -1.12 -9.69 1.96
CA GLY A 26 0.03 -8.80 1.98
C GLY A 26 -0.41 -7.35 1.97
N CYS A 27 0.35 -6.49 2.66
CA CYS A 27 0.15 -5.05 2.71
C CYS A 27 0.01 -4.50 1.29
N ALA A 28 -1.23 -4.35 0.81
CA ALA A 28 -1.49 -3.74 -0.46
C ALA A 28 -1.04 -2.29 -0.36
N THR A 29 -0.18 -1.86 -1.28
CA THR A 29 0.22 -0.46 -1.35
C THR A 29 -1.03 0.37 -1.62
N GLN A 30 -1.25 1.42 -0.82
CA GLN A 30 -2.35 2.36 -1.04
C GLN A 30 -2.25 3.03 -2.43
N TRP A 31 -1.04 3.09 -2.99
CA TRP A 31 -0.74 3.64 -4.30
C TRP A 31 -0.82 2.60 -5.41
N GLN A 32 -1.34 3.02 -6.56
CA GLN A 32 -1.37 2.27 -7.81
C GLN A 32 -0.96 3.15 -8.98
N ASN A 33 -0.32 2.57 -9.99
CA ASN A 33 -0.10 3.21 -11.26
C ASN A 33 -0.88 2.45 -12.35
N PRO A 34 -1.97 3.02 -12.90
CA PRO A 34 -2.84 2.31 -13.85
C PRO A 34 -2.16 1.97 -15.18
N ASP A 35 -1.05 2.65 -15.49
CA ASP A 35 -0.31 2.42 -16.74
C ASP A 35 0.63 1.22 -16.64
N ILE A 36 0.95 0.77 -15.42
CA ILE A 36 1.84 -0.37 -15.16
C ILE A 36 0.99 -1.62 -14.90
N LYS A 37 0.92 -2.51 -15.88
CA LYS A 37 0.11 -3.75 -15.82
C LYS A 37 0.78 -4.86 -15.02
N ASP A 38 2.10 -4.94 -15.08
CA ASP A 38 2.88 -5.96 -14.37
C ASP A 38 3.04 -5.57 -12.91
N SER A 39 2.59 -6.43 -12.00
CA SER A 39 2.58 -6.13 -10.56
C SER A 39 3.97 -6.11 -9.94
N HIS A 40 4.92 -6.85 -10.50
CA HIS A 40 6.31 -6.83 -10.05
C HIS A 40 7.01 -5.55 -10.51
N GLU A 41 6.81 -5.16 -11.77
CA GLU A 41 7.25 -3.86 -12.30
C GLU A 41 6.67 -2.71 -11.48
N ALA A 42 5.36 -2.74 -11.19
CA ALA A 42 4.70 -1.72 -10.39
C ALA A 42 5.35 -1.61 -9.00
N LYS A 43 5.65 -2.73 -8.35
CA LYS A 43 6.34 -2.71 -7.05
C LYS A 43 7.74 -2.10 -7.15
N VAL A 44 8.55 -2.52 -8.12
CA VAL A 44 9.91 -1.99 -8.32
C VAL A 44 9.85 -0.48 -8.58
N ARG A 45 8.90 -0.05 -9.40
CA ARG A 45 8.75 1.35 -9.76
C ARG A 45 8.24 2.19 -8.60
N PHE A 46 7.30 1.67 -7.82
CA PHE A 46 6.83 2.32 -6.59
C PHE A 46 7.98 2.57 -5.63
N ASP A 47 8.83 1.56 -5.38
CA ASP A 47 9.97 1.69 -4.47
C ASP A 47 10.97 2.76 -4.94
N GLN A 48 11.21 2.86 -6.24
CA GLN A 48 12.08 3.89 -6.83
C GLN A 48 11.47 5.28 -6.70
N ASP A 49 10.22 5.44 -7.11
CA ASP A 49 9.52 6.72 -7.13
C ASP A 49 9.28 7.26 -5.71
N SER A 50 8.86 6.39 -4.79
CA SER A 50 8.64 6.72 -3.38
C SER A 50 9.91 7.27 -2.73
N ARG A 51 11.06 6.61 -2.91
CA ARG A 51 12.35 7.11 -2.38
C ARG A 51 12.73 8.45 -2.96
N ALA A 52 12.56 8.64 -4.27
CA ALA A 52 12.87 9.91 -4.92
C ALA A 52 11.97 11.04 -4.38
N CYS A 53 10.67 10.78 -4.23
CA CYS A 53 9.72 11.76 -3.71
C CYS A 53 9.96 12.08 -2.22
N ASP A 54 10.40 11.10 -1.42
CA ASP A 54 10.73 11.31 -0.01
C ASP A 54 11.97 12.22 0.15
N VAL A 55 13.00 12.04 -0.68
CA VAL A 55 14.16 12.94 -0.74
C VAL A 55 13.74 14.36 -1.10
N ILE A 56 12.95 14.53 -2.17
CA ILE A 56 12.48 15.86 -2.62
C ILE A 56 11.69 16.55 -1.50
N ALA A 57 10.79 15.83 -0.84
CA ALA A 57 10.01 16.34 0.28
C ALA A 57 10.91 16.73 1.47
N GLY A 58 11.85 15.86 1.83
CA GLY A 58 12.80 16.06 2.92
C GLY A 58 13.74 17.25 2.71
N GLU A 59 14.22 17.45 1.48
CA GLU A 59 15.07 18.59 1.12
C GLU A 59 14.31 19.92 1.18
N GLN A 60 13.06 19.95 0.73
CA GLN A 60 12.24 21.18 0.75
C GLN A 60 11.78 21.56 2.16
N TYR A 61 11.43 20.57 2.99
CA TYR A 61 10.83 20.79 4.30
C TYR A 61 11.43 19.90 5.38
N PRO A 62 12.70 20.06 5.79
CA PRO A 62 13.42 19.07 6.61
C PRO A 62 12.79 18.72 7.96
N LEU A 63 12.03 19.65 8.57
CA LEU A 63 11.42 19.47 9.90
C LEU A 63 9.88 19.48 9.89
N ASP A 64 9.23 19.78 8.77
CA ASP A 64 7.77 19.91 8.70
C ASP A 64 7.17 18.69 7.98
N LYS A 65 6.84 17.66 8.76
CA LYS A 65 6.26 16.41 8.23
C LYS A 65 4.94 16.61 7.47
N ASN A 66 4.14 17.61 7.85
CA ASN A 66 2.88 17.89 7.17
C ASN A 66 3.12 18.46 5.77
N ARG A 67 4.11 19.34 5.62
CA ARG A 67 4.51 19.86 4.30
C ARG A 67 5.28 18.83 3.48
N GLN A 68 6.15 18.03 4.10
CA GLN A 68 6.81 16.90 3.44
C GLN A 68 5.77 15.98 2.80
N TYR A 69 4.73 15.60 3.55
CA TYR A 69 3.68 14.74 3.03
C TYR A 69 2.95 15.33 1.81
N LYS A 70 2.68 16.64 1.80
CA LYS A 70 2.06 17.31 0.65
C LYS A 70 2.95 17.25 -0.60
N VAL A 71 4.24 17.57 -0.44
CA VAL A 71 5.21 17.50 -1.55
C VAL A 71 5.40 16.08 -2.05
N TYR A 72 5.53 15.11 -1.12
CA TYR A 72 5.61 13.70 -1.43
C TYR A 72 4.39 13.24 -2.25
N SER A 73 3.19 13.53 -1.77
CA SER A 73 1.94 13.13 -2.43
C SER A 73 1.81 13.75 -3.82
N GLN A 74 2.19 15.02 -3.97
CA GLN A 74 2.20 15.67 -5.28
C GLN A 74 3.21 15.00 -6.23
N CYS A 75 4.44 14.77 -5.76
CA CYS A 75 5.47 14.09 -6.55
C CYS A 75 5.04 12.68 -6.99
N MET A 76 4.37 11.92 -6.11
CA MET A 76 3.83 10.60 -6.46
C MET A 76 2.73 10.70 -7.52
N ASN A 77 1.81 11.66 -7.39
CA ASN A 77 0.77 11.91 -8.40
C ASN A 77 1.36 12.31 -9.77
N ASP A 78 2.38 13.18 -9.79
CA ASP A 78 3.05 13.62 -11.02
C ASP A 78 3.75 12.43 -11.74
N ARG A 79 4.08 11.38 -10.99
CA ARG A 79 4.65 10.11 -11.51
C ARG A 79 3.59 9.06 -11.88
N GLY A 80 2.31 9.42 -11.82
CA GLY A 80 1.19 8.54 -12.18
C GLY A 80 0.72 7.61 -11.07
N TRP A 81 1.22 7.78 -9.83
CA TRP A 81 0.74 7.02 -8.68
C TRP A 81 -0.53 7.67 -8.13
N LEU A 82 -1.59 6.87 -7.99
CA LEU A 82 -2.90 7.26 -7.49
C LEU A 82 -3.24 6.46 -6.24
N ILE A 83 -3.84 7.11 -5.24
CA ILE A 83 -4.34 6.46 -4.02
C ILE A 83 -5.63 5.68 -4.36
N ARG A 84 -5.72 4.42 -3.89
CA ARG A 84 -6.86 3.50 -4.12
C ARG A 84 -8.20 3.97 -3.59
N ASP A 85 -8.19 4.79 -2.55
CA ASP A 85 -9.38 5.23 -1.84
C ASP A 85 -9.52 6.75 -2.02
N GLY A 86 -10.62 7.20 -2.63
CA GLY A 86 -10.83 8.55 -3.20
C GLY A 86 -10.81 9.75 -2.24
N GLU A 87 -10.03 9.72 -1.17
CA GLU A 87 -9.76 10.81 -0.25
C GLU A 87 -8.33 11.32 -0.49
N TYR A 88 -8.20 12.61 -0.83
CA TYR A 88 -6.94 13.30 -1.17
C TYR A 88 -6.44 13.16 -2.61
N ARG A 89 -7.30 13.49 -3.58
CA ARG A 89 -6.81 14.33 -4.69
C ARG A 89 -6.47 15.69 -4.10
N PHE A 90 -5.18 16.01 -3.93
CA PHE A 90 -4.79 17.40 -3.84
C PHE A 90 -5.32 18.06 -5.11
N ASN A 91 -6.26 18.99 -4.96
CA ASN A 91 -6.79 19.76 -6.07
C ASN A 91 -5.62 20.55 -6.65
N THR A 92 -4.99 20.06 -7.71
CA THR A 92 -3.86 20.70 -8.41
C THR A 92 -4.30 21.95 -9.17
N ARG A 93 -5.40 22.61 -8.78
CA ARG A 93 -5.65 24.00 -9.17
C ARG A 93 -4.51 24.82 -8.62
N THR A 94 -3.55 25.06 -9.48
CA THR A 94 -2.66 26.22 -9.42
C THR A 94 -3.48 27.42 -8.94
N PRO A 95 -3.04 28.15 -7.91
CA PRO A 95 -3.51 29.50 -7.71
C PRO A 95 -3.30 30.23 -9.04
N LYS A 96 -4.39 30.67 -9.68
CA LYS A 96 -4.28 31.71 -10.69
C LYS A 96 -4.04 33.00 -9.91
N ASP A 97 -2.86 33.58 -10.11
CA ASP A 97 -2.59 34.98 -9.79
C ASP A 97 -3.60 35.90 -10.49
#